data_AF-A0A6N7M2F4-F1
#
_entry.id   AF-A0A6N7M2F4-F1
#
_cell.length_a   1.000
_cell.length_b   1.000
_cell.length_c   1.000
_cell.angle_alpha   90.00
_cell.angle_beta   90.00
_cell.angle_gamma   90.00
#
_symmetry.space_group_name_H-M   'P 1'
#
loop_
_entity.id
_entity.type
_entity.pdbx_description
1 polymer ?
#
loop_
_entity_poly.entity_id
_entity_poly.type
_entity_poly.pdbx_seq_one_letter_code
_entity_poly.pdbx_strand_id
1 'polypeptide(L)'
;MQLIYNSRYQGYKSALKDLQAQIEKVFKKISIWPSIKSRVKSFKSYYRKKITKAKNTGFPEQGCTIPDMLGIRIVCPFLEDIKEIEMVLGREFQILDYEQKGSSSFREFGYESTHLIIKVPPKIIKKHNLEEDLICEVQIRTILQDAWAEVEHELVYKAEFSPFDEPLKRKLAALNANLTLSDIIFQEIRNYQRQLHLELKKRRGTFFEEVRKLSSIQPNGRVYRAAEGESSSDDKNTEAKESHFKAAASESKTIDDLLLEALYAHNSHKITQAIEIYTYILSLKPGEQLQPIIYIHRGMAYFSQSRYSLAMEDFSEALSLNPENDKALYYRGVMYSIIQDYPKALADLNRCINLNPSWADPLLSRAQVYFHLGDNPKALTDCEEALSLEPGLEQLISFRNFIRSEMEL
;
A
#
# COMPACT_ATOMS: atom_id res chain seq x y z
N MET A 1 -43.81 9.62 26.22
CA MET A 1 -42.78 9.32 25.20
C MET A 1 -41.39 9.82 25.59
N GLN A 2 -41.19 11.11 25.92
CA GLN A 2 -39.86 11.65 26.26
C GLN A 2 -39.22 11.00 27.49
N LEU A 3 -40.01 10.72 28.55
CA LEU A 3 -39.52 10.04 29.76
C LEU A 3 -39.02 8.61 29.48
N ILE A 4 -39.75 7.85 28.66
CA ILE A 4 -39.38 6.49 28.23
C ILE A 4 -38.12 6.53 27.34
N TYR A 5 -37.99 7.55 26.49
CA TYR A 5 -36.79 7.72 25.67
C TYR A 5 -35.56 8.01 26.53
N ASN A 6 -35.68 8.94 27.48
CA ASN A 6 -34.58 9.35 28.34
C ASN A 6 -34.11 8.20 29.24
N SER A 7 -35.03 7.36 29.75
CA SER A 7 -34.65 6.20 30.56
C SER A 7 -33.88 5.15 29.77
N ARG A 8 -34.17 4.97 28.47
CA ARG A 8 -33.47 4.02 27.58
C ARG A 8 -32.23 4.60 26.92
N TYR A 9 -32.04 5.93 26.92
CA TYR A 9 -30.96 6.62 26.21
C TYR A 9 -29.56 6.18 26.62
N GLN A 10 -29.33 5.90 27.91
CA GLN A 10 -28.05 5.39 28.39
C GLN A 10 -27.78 3.94 27.93
N GLY A 11 -28.83 3.12 27.85
CA GLY A 11 -28.76 1.78 27.27
C GLY A 11 -28.36 1.83 25.80
N TYR A 12 -28.96 2.72 25.01
CA TYR A 12 -28.60 2.93 23.60
C TYR A 12 -27.15 3.35 23.42
N LYS A 13 -26.65 4.29 24.23
CA LYS A 13 -25.23 4.70 24.19
C LYS A 13 -24.28 3.56 24.49
N SER A 14 -24.60 2.76 25.51
CA SER A 14 -23.75 1.65 25.95
C SER A 14 -23.74 0.52 24.93
N ALA A 15 -24.90 0.20 24.35
CA ALA A 15 -25.01 -0.77 23.26
C ALA A 15 -24.25 -0.32 22.00
N LEU A 16 -24.31 0.96 21.65
CA LEU A 16 -23.59 1.51 20.50
C LEU A 16 -22.07 1.44 20.69
N LYS A 17 -21.57 1.68 21.91
CA LYS A 17 -20.16 1.54 22.25
C LYS A 17 -19.68 0.09 22.14
N ASP A 18 -20.48 -0.86 22.62
CA ASP A 18 -20.16 -2.29 22.48
C ASP A 18 -20.16 -2.74 21.01
N LEU A 19 -21.12 -2.24 20.21
CA LEU A 19 -21.19 -2.51 18.77
C LEU A 19 -19.99 -1.92 18.02
N GLN A 20 -19.61 -0.69 18.32
CA GLN A 20 -18.41 -0.05 17.78
C GLN A 20 -17.15 -0.88 18.11
N ALA A 21 -17.00 -1.34 19.36
CA ALA A 21 -15.86 -2.16 19.76
C ALA A 21 -15.81 -3.52 19.03
N GLN A 22 -16.96 -4.10 18.67
CA GLN A 22 -17.01 -5.30 17.85
C GLN A 22 -16.55 -5.02 16.42
N ILE A 23 -17.03 -3.94 15.81
CA ILE A 23 -16.62 -3.51 14.46
C ILE A 23 -15.10 -3.23 14.42
N GLU A 24 -14.56 -2.51 15.40
CA GLU A 24 -13.11 -2.24 15.50
C GLU A 24 -12.28 -3.53 15.62
N LYS A 25 -12.77 -4.55 16.34
CA LYS A 25 -12.10 -5.85 16.43
C LYS A 25 -12.06 -6.57 15.08
N VAL A 26 -13.12 -6.45 14.28
CA VAL A 26 -13.15 -7.01 12.93
C VAL A 26 -12.10 -6.33 12.06
N PHE A 27 -12.02 -4.99 12.09
CA PHE A 27 -11.04 -4.25 11.28
C PHE A 27 -9.58 -4.51 11.66
N LYS A 28 -9.29 -4.69 12.96
CA LYS A 28 -7.94 -5.09 13.42
C LYS A 28 -7.46 -6.41 12.80
N LYS A 29 -8.34 -7.36 12.50
CA LYS A 29 -7.96 -8.65 11.88
C LYS A 29 -7.52 -8.49 10.42
N ILE A 30 -7.96 -7.43 9.74
CA ILE A 30 -7.77 -7.20 8.31
C ILE A 30 -6.76 -6.06 8.08
N SER A 31 -6.21 -5.51 9.17
CA SER A 31 -5.23 -4.41 9.15
C SER A 31 -5.72 -3.14 8.44
N ILE A 32 -7.03 -2.88 8.47
CA ILE A 32 -7.64 -1.64 7.98
C ILE A 32 -7.92 -0.72 9.18
N TRP A 33 -7.64 0.57 9.03
CA TRP A 33 -7.72 1.55 10.13
C TRP A 33 -8.63 2.75 9.77
N PRO A 34 -9.95 2.55 9.58
CA PRO A 34 -10.86 3.65 9.31
C PRO A 34 -11.14 4.46 10.58
N SER A 35 -11.52 5.73 10.41
CA SER A 35 -12.01 6.55 11.53
C SER A 35 -13.48 6.25 11.78
N ILE A 36 -13.84 5.96 13.03
CA ILE A 36 -15.22 5.59 13.40
C ILE A 36 -15.81 6.64 14.33
N LYS A 37 -16.95 7.22 13.94
CA LYS A 37 -17.75 8.13 14.76
C LYS A 37 -19.10 7.47 15.04
N SER A 38 -19.55 7.47 16.29
CA SER A 38 -20.83 6.91 16.67
C SER A 38 -21.76 7.98 17.26
N ARG A 39 -23.05 7.90 16.94
CA ARG A 39 -24.07 8.82 17.45
C ARG A 39 -25.38 8.10 17.74
N VAL A 40 -26.02 8.49 18.85
CA VAL A 40 -27.42 8.17 19.12
C VAL A 40 -28.24 9.39 18.74
N LYS A 41 -29.37 9.20 18.05
CA LYS A 41 -30.23 10.31 17.63
C LYS A 41 -30.70 11.12 18.86
N SER A 42 -30.94 12.41 18.71
CA SER A 42 -31.54 13.22 19.80
C SER A 42 -33.05 13.06 19.83
N PHE A 43 -33.68 13.21 21.01
CA PHE A 43 -35.13 13.06 21.15
C PHE A 43 -35.91 13.97 20.19
N LYS A 44 -35.52 15.25 20.06
CA LYS A 44 -36.15 16.21 19.14
C LYS A 44 -36.15 15.71 17.70
N SER A 45 -35.02 15.15 17.25
CA SER A 45 -34.86 14.63 15.89
C SER A 45 -35.58 13.29 15.68
N TYR A 46 -35.53 12.40 16.67
CA TYR A 46 -36.29 11.15 16.69
C TYR A 46 -37.79 11.41 16.58
N TYR A 47 -38.31 12.31 17.42
CA TYR A 47 -39.73 12.65 17.47
C TYR A 47 -40.21 13.31 16.17
N ARG A 48 -39.43 14.27 15.62
CA ARG A 48 -39.74 14.90 14.33
C ARG A 48 -39.85 13.86 13.22
N LYS A 49 -38.89 12.92 13.14
CA LYS A 49 -38.88 11.87 12.12
C LYS A 49 -40.03 10.87 12.30
N LYS A 50 -40.39 10.55 13.55
CA LYS A 50 -41.55 9.71 13.89
C LYS A 50 -42.86 10.34 13.39
N ILE A 51 -43.05 11.65 13.60
CA ILE A 51 -44.22 12.37 13.09
C ILE A 51 -44.25 12.37 11.56
N THR A 52 -43.14 12.72 10.91
CA THR A 52 -43.09 12.76 9.44
C THR A 52 -43.40 11.40 8.82
N LYS A 53 -42.84 10.31 9.37
CA LYS A 53 -43.10 8.96 8.87
C LYS A 53 -44.55 8.54 9.12
N ALA A 54 -45.10 8.82 10.30
CA ALA A 54 -46.50 8.52 10.62
C ALA A 54 -47.51 9.28 9.73
N LYS A 55 -47.20 10.51 9.33
CA LYS A 55 -48.01 11.27 8.36
C LYS A 55 -48.02 10.63 6.97
N ASN A 56 -46.92 10.01 6.55
CA ASN A 56 -46.77 9.44 5.22
C ASN A 56 -47.31 8.01 5.10
N THR A 57 -47.27 7.21 6.17
CA THR A 57 -47.66 5.78 6.11
C THR A 57 -49.04 5.48 6.69
N GLY A 58 -49.73 6.47 7.29
CA GLY A 58 -50.93 6.26 8.09
C GLY A 58 -50.57 5.59 9.42
N PHE A 59 -50.84 6.24 10.55
CA PHE A 59 -50.41 5.84 11.90
C PHE A 59 -50.56 4.32 12.16
N PRO A 60 -49.49 3.52 12.08
CA PRO A 60 -49.58 2.07 12.24
C PRO A 60 -49.65 1.69 13.72
N GLU A 61 -50.51 0.73 14.07
CA GLU A 61 -50.74 0.27 15.46
C GLU A 61 -49.49 -0.36 16.10
N GLN A 62 -48.60 -0.97 15.31
CA GLN A 62 -47.37 -1.64 15.76
C GLN A 62 -46.16 -0.70 15.92
N GLY A 63 -46.35 0.62 15.73
CA GLY A 63 -45.27 1.60 15.83
C GLY A 63 -44.40 1.65 14.57
N CYS A 64 -43.57 2.70 14.48
CA CYS A 64 -42.76 2.98 13.30
C CYS A 64 -41.28 2.87 13.68
N THR A 65 -40.57 1.88 13.12
CA THR A 65 -39.13 1.71 13.33
C THR A 65 -38.36 2.82 12.61
N ILE A 66 -37.40 3.41 13.32
CA ILE A 66 -36.54 4.49 12.80
C ILE A 66 -35.12 3.92 12.68
N PRO A 67 -34.63 3.67 11.44
CA PRO A 67 -33.40 2.93 11.22
C PRO A 67 -32.13 3.66 11.69
N ASP A 68 -32.16 4.99 11.68
CA ASP A 68 -31.04 5.85 12.10
C ASP A 68 -31.13 6.27 13.58
N MET A 69 -31.77 5.45 14.42
CA MET A 69 -31.79 5.66 15.87
C MET A 69 -30.39 5.48 16.46
N LEU A 70 -29.71 4.40 16.06
CA LEU A 70 -28.29 4.17 16.26
C LEU A 70 -27.58 4.45 14.93
N GLY A 71 -26.53 5.27 14.97
CA GLY A 71 -25.74 5.61 13.80
C GLY A 71 -24.26 5.39 14.05
N ILE A 72 -23.61 4.65 13.16
CA ILE A 72 -22.15 4.55 13.08
C ILE A 72 -21.73 5.14 11.74
N ARG A 73 -20.72 6.00 11.76
CA ARG A 73 -20.09 6.55 10.56
C ARG A 73 -18.66 6.05 10.49
N ILE A 74 -18.32 5.41 9.39
CA ILE A 74 -17.00 4.85 9.10
C ILE A 74 -16.41 5.67 7.97
N VAL A 75 -15.28 6.34 8.25
CA VAL A 75 -14.59 7.23 7.31
C VAL A 75 -13.28 6.57 6.90
N CYS A 76 -13.19 6.27 5.62
CA CYS A 76 -12.09 5.56 4.99
C CYS A 76 -11.18 6.53 4.23
N PRO A 77 -9.89 6.23 4.10
CA PRO A 77 -9.01 7.08 3.32
C PRO A 77 -9.27 6.96 1.82
N PHE A 78 -9.65 5.78 1.31
CA PHE A 78 -9.86 5.56 -0.13
C PHE A 78 -11.14 4.78 -0.46
N LEU A 79 -11.53 4.79 -1.74
CA LEU A 79 -12.74 4.14 -2.26
C LEU A 79 -12.71 2.62 -2.16
N GLU A 80 -11.56 1.99 -2.39
CA GLU A 80 -11.41 0.53 -2.30
C GLU A 80 -11.63 0.02 -0.86
N ASP A 81 -11.24 0.80 0.14
CA ASP A 81 -11.45 0.45 1.55
C ASP A 81 -12.95 0.38 1.89
N ILE A 82 -13.80 1.18 1.23
CA ILE A 82 -15.26 1.11 1.38
C ILE A 82 -15.76 -0.27 0.96
N LYS A 83 -15.32 -0.76 -0.20
CA LYS A 83 -15.71 -2.08 -0.73
C LYS A 83 -15.23 -3.21 0.16
N GLU A 84 -13.99 -3.13 0.65
CA GLU A 84 -13.44 -4.12 1.58
C GLU A 84 -14.24 -4.16 2.90
N ILE A 85 -14.53 -2.99 3.48
CA ILE A 85 -15.31 -2.89 4.73
C ILE A 85 -16.74 -3.40 4.52
N GLU A 86 -17.38 -3.08 3.39
CA GLU A 86 -18.72 -3.56 3.06
C GLU A 86 -18.76 -5.10 3.02
N MET A 87 -17.84 -5.73 2.30
CA MET A 87 -17.74 -7.19 2.22
C MET A 87 -17.53 -7.83 3.60
N VAL A 88 -16.70 -7.21 4.44
CA VAL A 88 -16.36 -7.71 5.76
C VAL A 88 -17.54 -7.59 6.73
N LEU A 89 -18.21 -6.44 6.75
CA LEU A 89 -19.40 -6.24 7.58
C LEU A 89 -20.54 -7.16 7.15
N GLY A 90 -20.69 -7.43 5.85
CA GLY A 90 -21.68 -8.38 5.34
C GLY A 90 -21.43 -9.85 5.74
N ARG A 91 -20.19 -10.22 6.08
CA ARG A 91 -19.86 -11.56 6.59
C ARG A 91 -20.08 -11.69 8.10
N GLU A 92 -19.81 -10.63 8.85
CA GLU A 92 -19.82 -10.65 10.32
C GLU A 92 -21.17 -10.23 10.93
N PHE A 93 -21.97 -9.43 10.21
CA PHE A 93 -23.23 -8.89 10.70
C PHE A 93 -24.40 -9.25 9.78
N GLN A 94 -25.59 -9.37 10.38
CA GLN A 94 -26.83 -9.55 9.62
C GLN A 94 -27.28 -8.20 9.03
N ILE A 95 -27.09 -8.03 7.73
CA ILE A 95 -27.56 -6.86 6.97
C ILE A 95 -29.04 -7.06 6.62
N LEU A 96 -29.86 -6.08 6.97
CA LEU A 96 -31.31 -6.07 6.69
C LEU A 96 -31.66 -5.30 5.42
N ASP A 97 -30.88 -4.27 5.10
CA ASP A 97 -31.10 -3.44 3.91
C ASP A 97 -29.80 -2.77 3.45
N TYR A 98 -29.77 -2.47 2.15
CA TYR A 98 -28.68 -1.80 1.46
C TYR A 98 -29.22 -0.56 0.74
N GLU A 99 -28.93 0.63 1.28
CA GLU A 99 -29.26 1.89 0.60
C GLU A 99 -27.98 2.51 0.03
N GLN A 100 -27.82 2.49 -1.29
CA GLN A 100 -26.95 3.45 -1.99
C GLN A 100 -27.76 4.72 -2.23
N LYS A 101 -27.53 5.75 -1.42
CA LYS A 101 -28.14 7.06 -1.66
C LYS A 101 -27.41 7.73 -2.82
N GLY A 102 -28.00 7.68 -4.01
CA GLY A 102 -27.49 8.35 -5.20
C GLY A 102 -28.30 8.20 -6.50
N SER A 103 -29.14 7.17 -6.67
CA SER A 103 -29.58 6.79 -8.02
C SER A 103 -31.05 7.07 -8.42
N SER A 104 -31.95 7.51 -7.53
CA SER A 104 -33.40 7.46 -7.86
C SER A 104 -34.32 8.51 -7.25
N SER A 105 -33.83 9.73 -6.99
CA SER A 105 -34.73 10.88 -6.85
C SER A 105 -34.00 12.16 -7.25
N PHE A 106 -34.75 13.15 -7.75
CA PHE A 106 -34.36 14.53 -8.14
C PHE A 106 -33.49 15.28 -7.09
N ARG A 107 -32.29 14.75 -6.80
CA ARG A 107 -31.21 15.27 -5.97
C ARG A 107 -29.94 15.16 -6.80
N GLU A 108 -29.85 15.96 -7.85
CA GLU A 108 -28.83 15.87 -8.91
C GLU A 108 -27.38 16.11 -8.44
N PHE A 109 -27.14 16.26 -7.13
CA PHE A 109 -25.83 16.60 -6.56
C PHE A 109 -25.46 15.75 -5.33
N GLY A 110 -26.08 14.59 -5.15
CA GLY A 110 -25.79 13.69 -4.04
C GLY A 110 -24.48 12.93 -4.24
N TYR A 111 -23.55 13.08 -3.31
CA TYR A 111 -22.37 12.22 -3.20
C TYR A 111 -22.81 10.80 -2.82
N GLU A 112 -22.39 9.79 -3.59
CA GLU A 112 -22.69 8.38 -3.29
C GLU A 112 -22.17 8.02 -1.90
N SER A 113 -23.09 7.70 -0.99
CA SER A 113 -22.73 7.17 0.33
C SER A 113 -23.38 5.81 0.53
N THR A 114 -22.58 4.86 0.99
CA THR A 114 -23.04 3.50 1.27
C THR A 114 -23.65 3.46 2.66
N HIS A 115 -24.94 3.12 2.73
CA HIS A 115 -25.67 2.98 3.99
C HIS A 115 -26.06 1.51 4.17
N LEU A 116 -25.54 0.90 5.23
CA LEU A 116 -25.88 -0.46 5.64
C LEU A 116 -26.82 -0.41 6.85
N ILE A 117 -27.94 -1.11 6.80
CA ILE A 117 -28.79 -1.30 7.98
C ILE A 117 -28.46 -2.66 8.58
N ILE A 118 -27.82 -2.68 9.75
CA ILE A 118 -27.44 -3.91 10.45
C ILE A 118 -28.36 -4.17 11.65
N LYS A 119 -28.71 -5.44 11.88
CA LYS A 119 -29.38 -5.86 13.11
C LYS A 119 -28.38 -5.85 14.28
N VAL A 120 -28.73 -5.25 15.41
CA VAL A 120 -27.87 -5.26 16.59
C VAL A 120 -27.78 -6.70 17.13
N PRO A 121 -26.57 -7.23 17.41
CA PRO A 121 -26.42 -8.60 17.91
C PRO A 121 -27.22 -8.85 19.20
N PRO A 122 -27.89 -10.00 19.34
CA PRO A 122 -28.79 -10.30 20.47
C PRO A 122 -28.05 -10.30 21.82
N LYS A 123 -26.75 -10.60 21.82
CA LYS A 123 -25.89 -10.52 23.01
C LYS A 123 -25.82 -9.09 23.58
N ILE A 124 -25.75 -8.08 22.71
CA ILE A 124 -25.70 -6.67 23.11
C ILE A 124 -27.09 -6.22 23.60
N ILE A 125 -28.14 -6.63 22.90
CA ILE A 125 -29.54 -6.31 23.26
C ILE A 125 -29.86 -6.82 24.67
N LYS A 126 -29.58 -8.10 24.95
CA LYS A 126 -29.82 -8.71 26.27
C LYS A 126 -29.00 -8.05 27.39
N LYS A 127 -27.75 -7.68 27.11
CA LYS A 127 -26.87 -7.01 28.08
C LYS A 127 -27.41 -5.66 28.54
N HIS A 128 -28.05 -4.90 27.65
CA HIS A 128 -28.53 -3.54 27.92
C HIS A 128 -30.05 -3.44 28.07
N ASN A 129 -30.76 -4.57 28.10
CA ASN A 129 -32.22 -4.67 28.21
C ASN A 129 -32.96 -3.78 27.19
N LEU A 130 -32.56 -3.91 25.91
CA LEU A 130 -33.11 -3.14 24.79
C LEU A 130 -34.13 -3.95 23.97
N GLU A 131 -34.77 -3.28 23.01
CA GLU A 131 -35.74 -3.88 22.09
C GLU A 131 -35.07 -4.90 21.14
N GLU A 132 -35.71 -6.04 20.88
CA GLU A 132 -35.14 -7.16 20.10
C GLU A 132 -34.90 -6.84 18.61
N ASP A 133 -35.67 -5.88 18.07
CA ASP A 133 -35.58 -5.44 16.67
C ASP A 133 -34.78 -4.14 16.51
N LEU A 134 -33.86 -3.88 17.44
CA LEU A 134 -32.99 -2.72 17.36
C LEU A 134 -32.04 -2.85 16.17
N ILE A 135 -32.04 -1.81 15.33
CA ILE A 135 -31.24 -1.70 14.12
C ILE A 135 -30.28 -0.52 14.23
N CYS A 136 -29.15 -0.63 13.53
CA CYS A 136 -28.14 0.41 13.46
C CYS A 136 -27.87 0.75 11.99
N GLU A 137 -27.90 2.04 11.66
CA GLU A 137 -27.45 2.54 10.36
C GLU A 137 -25.93 2.73 10.41
N VAL A 138 -25.21 2.04 9.54
CA VAL A 138 -23.78 2.20 9.33
C VAL A 138 -23.56 2.93 8.02
N GLN A 139 -23.02 4.15 8.10
CA GLN A 139 -22.69 5.00 6.96
C GLN A 139 -21.20 4.83 6.67
N ILE A 140 -20.84 4.33 5.49
CA ILE A 140 -19.45 4.16 5.07
C ILE A 140 -19.15 5.22 4.02
N ARG A 141 -18.08 5.99 4.25
CA ARG A 141 -17.69 7.13 3.43
C ARG A 141 -16.18 7.24 3.29
N THR A 142 -15.69 7.95 2.28
CA THR A 142 -14.33 8.52 2.29
C THR A 142 -14.26 9.79 3.14
N ILE A 143 -13.05 10.30 3.36
CA ILE A 143 -12.82 11.61 3.99
C ILE A 143 -13.55 12.73 3.23
N LEU A 144 -13.48 12.73 1.88
CA LEU A 144 -14.09 13.77 1.07
C LEU A 144 -15.62 13.68 1.07
N GLN A 145 -16.19 12.47 1.04
CA GLN A 145 -17.65 12.31 1.17
C GLN A 145 -18.15 12.67 2.57
N ASP A 146 -17.38 12.40 3.64
CA ASP A 146 -17.75 12.83 5.00
C ASP A 146 -17.76 14.36 5.11
N ALA A 147 -16.72 15.02 4.58
CA ALA A 147 -16.63 16.46 4.55
C ALA A 147 -17.79 17.08 3.75
N TRP A 148 -18.06 16.58 2.54
CA TRP A 148 -19.17 17.06 1.72
C TRP A 148 -20.52 16.90 2.42
N ALA A 149 -20.79 15.74 3.00
CA ALA A 149 -22.07 15.48 3.67
C ALA A 149 -22.28 16.38 4.91
N GLU A 150 -21.22 16.78 5.59
CA GLU A 150 -21.32 17.72 6.71
C GLU A 150 -21.61 19.14 6.21
N VAL A 151 -20.93 19.59 5.14
CA VAL A 151 -21.18 20.88 4.49
C VAL A 151 -22.59 20.96 3.92
N GLU A 152 -23.05 19.92 3.22
CA GLU A 152 -24.41 19.82 2.71
C GLU A 152 -25.43 19.91 3.87
N HIS A 153 -25.17 19.21 4.97
CA HIS A 153 -26.08 19.24 6.12
C HIS A 153 -26.17 20.64 6.78
N GLU A 154 -25.04 21.32 6.97
CA GLU A 154 -25.04 22.65 7.59
C GLU A 154 -25.61 23.73 6.66
N LEU A 155 -25.24 23.71 5.38
CA LEU A 155 -25.65 24.75 4.44
C LEU A 155 -27.05 24.52 3.88
N VAL A 156 -27.43 23.28 3.57
CA VAL A 156 -28.69 22.97 2.86
C VAL A 156 -29.82 22.64 3.83
N TYR A 157 -29.54 21.81 4.84
CA TYR A 157 -30.60 21.27 5.71
C TYR A 157 -30.89 22.10 6.95
N LYS A 158 -29.88 22.80 7.49
CA LYS A 158 -30.06 23.67 8.65
C LYS A 158 -30.32 25.13 8.31
N ALA A 159 -30.10 25.55 7.06
CA ALA A 159 -30.45 26.90 6.65
C ALA A 159 -31.96 27.13 6.77
N GLU A 160 -32.34 28.20 7.46
CA GLU A 160 -33.75 28.59 7.64
C GLU A 160 -34.39 29.07 6.32
N PHE A 161 -33.57 29.44 5.34
CA PHE A 161 -33.97 29.83 4.00
C PHE A 161 -33.56 28.77 2.97
N SER A 162 -34.55 28.21 2.29
CA SER A 162 -34.40 27.54 0.99
C SER A 162 -35.37 28.25 0.05
N PRO A 163 -34.86 28.89 -1.03
CA PRO A 163 -34.14 28.16 -2.06
C PRO A 163 -32.77 28.74 -2.35
N PHE A 164 -31.77 27.87 -2.55
CA PHE A 164 -30.58 28.29 -3.27
C PHE A 164 -30.98 28.68 -4.68
N ASP A 165 -30.65 29.90 -5.10
CA ASP A 165 -30.75 30.26 -6.51
C ASP A 165 -29.92 29.27 -7.34
N GLU A 166 -30.33 29.04 -8.58
CA GLU A 166 -29.66 28.11 -9.50
C GLU A 166 -28.13 28.27 -9.59
N PRO A 167 -27.53 29.48 -9.52
CA PRO A 167 -26.08 29.63 -9.48
C PRO A 167 -25.41 28.93 -8.29
N LEU A 168 -26.02 28.95 -7.10
CA LEU A 168 -25.42 28.35 -5.90
C LEU A 168 -25.57 26.82 -5.91
N LYS A 169 -26.70 26.30 -6.40
CA LYS A 169 -26.84 24.86 -6.67
C LYS A 169 -25.78 24.36 -7.64
N ARG A 170 -25.52 25.09 -8.74
CA ARG A 170 -24.45 24.74 -9.70
C ARG A 170 -23.05 24.78 -9.09
N LYS A 171 -22.77 25.71 -8.17
CA LYS A 171 -21.48 25.74 -7.46
C LYS A 171 -21.32 24.52 -6.55
N LEU A 172 -22.37 24.16 -5.81
CA LEU A 172 -22.40 22.97 -4.97
C LEU A 172 -22.22 21.69 -5.81
N ALA A 173 -22.90 21.61 -6.95
CA ALA A 173 -22.74 20.54 -7.94
C ALA A 173 -21.29 20.37 -8.41
N ALA A 174 -20.67 21.47 -8.85
CA ALA A 174 -19.30 21.48 -9.35
C ALA A 174 -18.31 21.08 -8.25
N LEU A 175 -18.52 21.55 -7.02
CA LEU A 175 -17.70 21.16 -5.88
C LEU A 175 -17.81 19.66 -5.59
N ASN A 176 -19.03 19.11 -5.59
CA ASN A 176 -19.26 17.68 -5.42
C ASN A 176 -18.52 16.86 -6.50
N ALA A 177 -18.66 17.24 -7.77
CA ALA A 177 -17.97 16.58 -8.88
C ALA A 177 -16.44 16.61 -8.72
N ASN A 178 -15.86 17.74 -8.29
CA ASN A 178 -14.43 17.86 -8.03
C ASN A 178 -13.97 16.95 -6.88
N LEU A 179 -14.76 16.84 -5.81
CA LEU A 179 -14.44 15.95 -4.70
C LEU A 179 -14.51 14.47 -5.12
N THR A 180 -15.48 14.09 -5.94
CA THR A 180 -15.57 12.74 -6.51
C THR A 180 -14.37 12.43 -7.40
N LEU A 181 -14.00 13.35 -8.30
CA LEU A 181 -12.81 13.20 -9.13
C LEU A 181 -11.54 13.08 -8.28
N SER A 182 -11.43 13.87 -7.22
CA SER A 182 -10.28 13.82 -6.31
C SER A 182 -10.15 12.46 -5.64
N ASP A 183 -11.25 11.85 -5.18
CA ASP A 183 -11.24 10.50 -4.61
C ASP A 183 -10.78 9.44 -5.62
N ILE A 184 -11.21 9.56 -6.89
CA ILE A 184 -10.77 8.66 -7.97
C ILE A 184 -9.26 8.80 -8.19
N ILE A 185 -8.76 10.03 -8.32
CA ILE A 185 -7.33 10.30 -8.50
C ILE A 185 -6.50 9.76 -7.33
N PHE A 186 -6.95 9.97 -6.08
CA PHE A 186 -6.25 9.41 -4.92
C PHE A 186 -6.21 7.88 -4.93
N GLN A 187 -7.28 7.23 -5.37
CA GLN A 187 -7.30 5.78 -5.54
C GLN A 187 -6.34 5.32 -6.64
N GLU A 188 -6.27 6.02 -7.77
CA GLU A 188 -5.33 5.71 -8.85
C GLU A 188 -3.88 5.82 -8.40
N ILE A 189 -3.52 6.90 -7.70
CA ILE A 189 -2.19 7.10 -7.13
C ILE A 189 -1.84 5.97 -6.16
N ARG A 190 -2.77 5.59 -5.27
CA ARG A 190 -2.57 4.47 -4.33
C ARG A 190 -2.35 3.16 -5.07
N ASN A 191 -3.14 2.89 -6.12
CA ASN A 191 -3.03 1.67 -6.92
C ASN A 191 -1.67 1.59 -7.62
N TYR A 192 -1.24 2.69 -8.24
CA TYR A 192 0.07 2.80 -8.86
C TYR A 192 1.20 2.52 -7.86
N GLN A 193 1.16 3.16 -6.67
CA GLN A 193 2.15 2.91 -5.62
C GLN A 193 2.17 1.46 -5.15
N ARG A 194 1.00 0.84 -4.94
CA ARG A 194 0.89 -0.58 -4.55
C ARG A 194 1.50 -1.50 -5.61
N GLN A 195 1.17 -1.28 -6.88
CA GLN A 195 1.72 -2.04 -8.00
C GLN A 195 3.25 -1.89 -8.07
N LEU A 196 3.74 -0.65 -8.01
CA LEU A 196 5.17 -0.35 -8.02
C LEU A 196 5.90 -1.07 -6.87
N HIS A 197 5.39 -0.99 -5.64
CA HIS A 197 5.99 -1.66 -4.49
C HIS A 197 6.02 -3.19 -4.63
N LEU A 198 4.96 -3.79 -5.18
CA LEU A 198 4.91 -5.24 -5.42
C LEU A 198 5.96 -5.66 -6.45
N GLU A 199 6.06 -4.94 -7.57
CA GLU A 199 7.05 -5.23 -8.61
C GLU A 199 8.48 -5.02 -8.11
N LEU A 200 8.74 -3.95 -7.35
CA LEU A 200 10.05 -3.73 -6.70
C LEU A 200 10.40 -4.81 -5.68
N LYS A 201 9.42 -5.35 -4.94
CA LYS A 201 9.63 -6.43 -3.98
C LYS A 201 10.01 -7.74 -4.69
N LYS A 202 9.28 -8.13 -5.73
CA LYS A 202 9.60 -9.32 -6.55
C LYS A 202 11.02 -9.23 -7.10
N ARG A 203 11.36 -8.07 -7.66
CA ARG A 203 12.66 -7.81 -8.29
C ARG A 203 13.83 -7.91 -7.32
N ARG A 204 13.68 -7.39 -6.11
CA ARG A 204 14.70 -7.57 -5.06
C ARG A 204 14.92 -9.06 -4.79
N GLY A 205 13.84 -9.83 -4.63
CA GLY A 205 13.91 -11.28 -4.46
C GLY A 205 14.66 -11.98 -5.59
N THR A 206 14.32 -11.71 -6.85
CA THR A 206 14.98 -12.35 -8.01
C THR A 206 16.47 -12.02 -8.09
N PHE A 207 16.85 -10.76 -7.86
CA PHE A 207 18.24 -10.36 -7.82
C PHE A 207 19.02 -11.12 -6.74
N PHE A 208 18.47 -11.25 -5.53
CA PHE A 208 19.13 -12.01 -4.46
C PHE A 208 19.27 -13.49 -4.78
N GLU A 209 18.29 -14.09 -5.44
CA GLU A 209 18.40 -15.47 -5.92
C GLU A 209 19.52 -15.65 -6.95
N GLU A 210 19.70 -14.68 -7.86
CA GLU A 210 20.78 -14.69 -8.84
C GLU A 210 22.16 -14.47 -8.20
N VAL A 211 22.28 -13.47 -7.30
CA VAL A 211 23.50 -13.26 -6.51
C VAL A 211 23.89 -14.53 -5.77
N ARG A 212 22.93 -15.22 -5.14
CA ARG A 212 23.20 -16.49 -4.45
C ARG A 212 23.77 -17.56 -5.38
N LYS A 213 23.21 -17.71 -6.57
CA LYS A 213 23.70 -18.70 -7.55
C LYS A 213 25.15 -18.43 -7.93
N LEU A 214 25.49 -17.14 -8.08
CA LEU A 214 26.83 -16.68 -8.45
C LEU A 214 27.83 -16.75 -7.29
N SER A 215 27.39 -16.40 -6.08
CA SER A 215 28.18 -16.46 -4.85
C SER A 215 28.28 -17.86 -4.26
N SER A 216 28.03 -18.91 -5.06
CA SER A 216 27.75 -20.27 -4.57
C SER A 216 28.89 -20.85 -3.72
N ILE A 217 28.77 -20.64 -2.41
CA ILE A 217 28.98 -21.67 -1.39
C ILE A 217 27.84 -22.67 -1.59
N GLN A 218 28.11 -23.77 -2.31
CA GLN A 218 27.29 -24.96 -2.15
C GLN A 218 27.43 -25.46 -0.70
N PRO A 219 26.42 -26.15 -0.13
CA PRO A 219 26.53 -26.80 1.19
C PRO A 219 27.71 -27.77 1.34
N ASN A 220 28.41 -28.08 0.24
CA ASN A 220 29.53 -29.01 0.14
C ASN A 220 30.87 -28.33 -0.28
N GLY A 221 31.00 -27.01 -0.16
CA GLY A 221 32.32 -26.34 -0.26
C GLY A 221 33.02 -26.37 -1.63
N ARG A 222 32.32 -26.63 -2.74
CA ARG A 222 32.91 -26.49 -4.09
C ARG A 222 32.55 -25.15 -4.71
N VAL A 223 33.56 -24.29 -4.78
CA VAL A 223 33.55 -22.95 -5.41
C VAL A 223 33.44 -23.10 -6.93
N TYR A 224 32.51 -22.39 -7.55
CA TYR A 224 32.54 -22.15 -8.99
C TYR A 224 33.72 -21.21 -9.28
N ARG A 225 34.77 -21.70 -9.96
CA ARG A 225 35.65 -20.78 -10.69
C ARG A 225 34.75 -20.09 -11.68
N ALA A 226 34.63 -18.77 -11.61
CA ALA A 226 34.22 -18.00 -12.77
C ALA A 226 35.10 -18.52 -13.92
N ALA A 227 34.49 -19.20 -14.88
CA ALA A 227 35.17 -19.51 -16.12
C ALA A 227 35.75 -18.18 -16.58
N GLU A 228 37.04 -18.16 -16.88
CA GLU A 228 37.71 -17.04 -17.52
C GLU A 228 36.86 -16.68 -18.73
N GLY A 229 36.00 -15.68 -18.54
CA GLY A 229 35.24 -15.08 -19.60
C GLY A 229 36.30 -14.41 -20.44
N GLU A 230 36.63 -15.07 -21.55
CA GLU A 230 37.46 -14.53 -22.61
C GLU A 230 37.16 -13.04 -22.74
N SER A 231 38.20 -12.25 -22.59
CA SER A 231 38.25 -10.92 -23.16
C SER A 231 38.05 -11.06 -24.66
N SER A 232 36.80 -11.17 -25.12
CA SER A 232 36.46 -10.93 -26.51
C SER A 232 36.55 -9.42 -26.70
N SER A 233 37.77 -8.97 -26.93
CA SER A 233 38.06 -7.74 -27.65
C SER A 233 37.48 -7.87 -29.05
N ASP A 234 36.20 -7.59 -29.21
CA ASP A 234 35.56 -7.20 -30.48
C ASP A 234 34.11 -6.83 -30.20
N ASP A 235 33.88 -5.54 -29.92
CA ASP A 235 32.87 -4.80 -30.67
C ASP A 235 33.15 -3.30 -30.53
N LYS A 236 33.89 -2.82 -31.53
CA LYS A 236 33.97 -1.39 -31.86
C LYS A 236 32.57 -0.90 -32.18
N ASN A 237 32.28 0.34 -31.76
CA ASN A 237 31.34 1.26 -32.39
C ASN A 237 30.20 0.63 -33.21
N THR A 238 29.02 0.57 -32.60
CA THR A 238 27.80 0.84 -33.37
C THR A 238 26.99 1.91 -32.64
N GLU A 239 27.30 3.15 -32.96
CA GLU A 239 26.29 4.19 -33.04
C GLU A 239 25.09 3.66 -33.85
N ALA A 240 23.89 4.06 -33.42
CA ALA A 240 22.62 3.93 -34.12
C ALA A 240 22.00 2.52 -34.26
N LYS A 241 21.19 2.14 -33.26
CA LYS A 241 19.81 1.65 -33.51
C LYS A 241 18.81 2.35 -32.61
N GLU A 242 18.62 3.63 -32.92
CA GLU A 242 17.57 4.54 -32.43
C GLU A 242 16.13 4.14 -32.86
N SER A 243 15.88 2.92 -33.34
CA SER A 243 14.76 2.68 -34.28
C SER A 243 13.66 1.69 -33.86
N HIS A 244 13.71 1.03 -32.69
CA HIS A 244 12.64 0.07 -32.34
C HIS A 244 11.68 0.45 -31.21
N PHE A 245 11.96 1.47 -30.38
CA PHE A 245 11.01 1.90 -29.35
C PHE A 245 10.06 3.04 -29.79
N LYS A 246 10.34 3.72 -30.90
CA LYS A 246 9.49 4.81 -31.43
C LYS A 246 8.10 4.34 -31.89
N ALA A 247 7.88 3.05 -32.13
CA ALA A 247 6.61 2.52 -32.63
C ALA A 247 5.54 2.29 -31.54
N ALA A 248 5.90 2.31 -30.24
CA ALA A 248 4.95 2.17 -29.12
C ALA A 248 4.53 3.52 -28.52
N ALA A 249 5.07 4.64 -29.03
CA ALA A 249 4.80 6.00 -28.56
C ALA A 249 3.50 6.61 -29.13
N SER A 250 2.53 5.79 -29.56
CA SER A 250 1.23 6.29 -30.03
C SER A 250 0.26 6.67 -28.91
N GLU A 251 0.65 6.45 -27.65
CA GLU A 251 0.02 7.02 -26.47
C GLU A 251 1.09 7.78 -25.69
N SER A 252 0.77 8.98 -25.22
CA SER A 252 1.66 9.82 -24.40
C SER A 252 1.90 9.18 -23.03
N LYS A 253 2.70 8.11 -22.99
CA LYS A 253 3.11 7.44 -21.75
C LYS A 253 4.00 8.40 -20.93
N THR A 254 3.66 8.55 -19.65
CA THR A 254 4.48 9.32 -18.72
C THR A 254 5.76 8.55 -18.37
N ILE A 255 6.74 9.21 -17.75
CA ILE A 255 7.95 8.53 -17.24
C ILE A 255 7.59 7.44 -16.24
N ASP A 256 6.55 7.67 -15.44
CA ASP A 256 6.00 6.71 -14.47
C ASP A 256 5.45 5.46 -15.16
N ASP A 257 4.67 5.63 -16.24
CA ASP A 257 4.15 4.50 -17.03
C ASP A 257 5.28 3.68 -17.65
N LEU A 258 6.29 4.35 -18.20
CA LEU A 258 7.47 3.70 -18.78
C LEU A 258 8.26 2.94 -17.71
N LEU A 259 8.41 3.52 -16.52
CA LEU A 259 9.10 2.87 -15.41
C LEU A 259 8.36 1.60 -14.95
N LEU A 260 7.02 1.67 -14.83
CA LEU A 260 6.21 0.51 -14.49
C LEU A 260 6.31 -0.57 -15.57
N GLU A 261 6.28 -0.19 -16.85
CA GLU A 261 6.46 -1.12 -17.97
C GLU A 261 7.84 -1.79 -17.93
N ALA A 262 8.91 -1.03 -17.68
CA ALA A 262 10.27 -1.56 -17.55
C ALA A 262 10.40 -2.55 -16.38
N LEU A 263 9.76 -2.26 -15.24
CA LEU A 263 9.76 -3.15 -14.08
C LEU A 263 8.99 -4.44 -14.36
N TYR A 264 7.83 -4.34 -15.00
CA TYR A 264 7.04 -5.51 -15.40
C TYR A 264 7.79 -6.39 -16.41
N ALA A 265 8.42 -5.78 -17.42
CA ALA A 265 9.25 -6.49 -18.40
C ALA A 265 10.41 -7.22 -17.71
N HIS A 266 11.09 -6.57 -16.75
CA HIS A 266 12.17 -7.17 -15.98
C HIS A 266 11.68 -8.39 -15.20
N ASN A 267 10.62 -8.26 -14.39
CA ASN A 267 10.10 -9.35 -13.58
C ASN A 267 9.50 -10.50 -14.43
N SER A 268 9.04 -10.19 -15.64
CA SER A 268 8.59 -11.17 -16.62
C SER A 268 9.72 -11.81 -17.43
N HIS A 269 10.98 -11.64 -17.00
CA HIS A 269 12.20 -12.16 -17.64
C HIS A 269 12.45 -11.64 -19.07
N LYS A 270 11.78 -10.54 -19.47
CA LYS A 270 12.04 -9.81 -20.72
C LYS A 270 13.11 -8.75 -20.48
N ILE A 271 14.30 -9.19 -20.07
CA ILE A 271 15.35 -8.32 -19.55
C ILE A 271 15.86 -7.33 -20.61
N THR A 272 16.00 -7.75 -21.87
CA THR A 272 16.42 -6.86 -22.97
C THR A 272 15.44 -5.71 -23.19
N GLN A 273 14.14 -6.00 -23.20
CA GLN A 273 13.10 -4.97 -23.32
C GLN A 273 13.15 -4.01 -22.12
N ALA A 274 13.35 -4.52 -20.91
CA ALA A 274 13.49 -3.67 -19.72
C ALA A 274 14.69 -2.71 -19.84
N ILE A 275 15.85 -3.19 -20.28
CA ILE A 275 17.05 -2.38 -20.51
C ILE A 275 16.80 -1.27 -21.54
N GLU A 276 16.12 -1.60 -22.64
CA GLU A 276 15.75 -0.62 -23.67
C GLU A 276 14.87 0.49 -23.09
N ILE A 277 13.84 0.12 -22.31
CA ILE A 277 12.94 1.10 -21.68
C ILE A 277 13.69 1.96 -20.65
N TYR A 278 14.53 1.38 -19.78
CA TYR A 278 15.33 2.18 -18.83
C TYR A 278 16.28 3.14 -19.54
N THR A 279 16.90 2.69 -20.63
CA THR A 279 17.79 3.53 -21.44
C THR A 279 17.02 4.67 -22.10
N TYR A 280 15.82 4.37 -22.61
CA TYR A 280 14.93 5.40 -23.13
C TYR A 280 14.53 6.41 -22.05
N ILE A 281 14.13 5.96 -20.86
CA ILE A 281 13.81 6.85 -19.73
C ILE A 281 15.00 7.75 -19.40
N LEU A 282 16.22 7.23 -19.29
CA LEU A 282 17.42 8.03 -19.03
C LEU A 282 17.70 9.05 -20.13
N SER A 283 17.41 8.72 -21.39
CA SER A 283 17.56 9.67 -22.51
C SER A 283 16.61 10.87 -22.43
N LEU A 284 15.46 10.72 -21.76
CA LEU A 284 14.52 11.81 -21.49
C LEU A 284 15.01 12.77 -20.38
N LYS A 285 16.16 12.48 -19.75
CA LYS A 285 16.74 13.23 -18.63
C LYS A 285 15.72 13.43 -17.50
N PRO A 286 15.32 12.35 -16.81
CA PRO A 286 14.36 12.46 -15.71
C PRO A 286 14.94 13.32 -14.58
N GLY A 287 14.12 13.77 -13.63
CA GLY A 287 14.61 14.61 -12.53
C GLY A 287 15.77 13.97 -11.75
N GLU A 288 16.62 14.81 -11.13
CA GLU A 288 17.85 14.37 -10.42
C GLU A 288 17.60 13.29 -9.36
N GLN A 289 16.42 13.27 -8.74
CA GLN A 289 16.04 12.25 -7.76
C GLN A 289 15.69 10.90 -8.40
N LEU A 290 15.19 10.92 -9.64
CA LEU A 290 14.73 9.73 -10.35
C LEU A 290 15.86 9.06 -11.12
N GLN A 291 16.81 9.82 -11.68
CA GLN A 291 17.95 9.26 -12.43
C GLN A 291 18.72 8.15 -11.68
N PRO A 292 19.14 8.32 -10.41
CA PRO A 292 19.82 7.26 -9.67
C PRO A 292 19.00 5.98 -9.56
N ILE A 293 17.68 6.11 -9.39
CA ILE A 293 16.76 4.97 -9.28
C ILE A 293 16.72 4.21 -10.61
N ILE A 294 16.65 4.91 -11.74
CA ILE A 294 16.65 4.28 -13.06
C ILE A 294 17.99 3.61 -13.34
N TYR A 295 19.12 4.23 -12.98
CA TYR A 295 20.45 3.61 -13.10
C TYR A 295 20.55 2.33 -12.27
N ILE A 296 20.15 2.34 -10.99
CA ILE A 296 20.07 1.12 -10.18
C ILE A 296 19.23 0.06 -10.89
N HIS A 297 18.10 0.47 -11.47
CA HIS A 297 17.18 -0.44 -12.12
C HIS A 297 17.66 -0.97 -13.48
N ARG A 298 18.50 -0.25 -14.20
CA ARG A 298 19.15 -0.79 -15.39
C ARG A 298 20.35 -1.65 -15.01
N GLY A 299 21.10 -1.25 -13.98
CA GLY A 299 22.23 -1.99 -13.43
C GLY A 299 21.86 -3.41 -13.01
N MET A 300 20.77 -3.61 -12.25
CA MET A 300 20.37 -5.00 -11.93
C MET A 300 19.85 -5.77 -13.17
N ALA A 301 19.36 -5.09 -14.22
CA ALA A 301 18.95 -5.77 -15.44
C ALA A 301 20.18 -6.25 -16.23
N TYR A 302 21.24 -5.45 -16.28
CA TYR A 302 22.54 -5.90 -16.79
C TYR A 302 23.11 -7.04 -15.98
N PHE A 303 22.98 -7.00 -14.64
CA PHE A 303 23.38 -8.10 -13.77
C PHE A 303 22.69 -9.42 -14.12
N SER A 304 21.36 -9.41 -14.33
CA SER A 304 20.61 -10.62 -14.74
C SER A 304 20.99 -11.15 -16.13
N GLN A 305 21.63 -10.32 -16.97
CA GLN A 305 22.27 -10.75 -18.23
C GLN A 305 23.75 -11.12 -18.08
N SER A 306 24.27 -11.20 -16.85
CA SER A 306 25.70 -11.39 -16.54
C SER A 306 26.63 -10.32 -17.13
N ARG A 307 26.10 -9.14 -17.47
CA ARG A 307 26.85 -7.99 -17.98
C ARG A 307 27.37 -7.14 -16.80
N TYR A 308 28.29 -7.71 -16.02
CA TYR A 308 28.72 -7.15 -14.74
C TYR A 308 29.43 -5.79 -14.85
N SER A 309 30.17 -5.53 -15.92
CA SER A 309 30.84 -4.24 -16.15
C SER A 309 29.81 -3.10 -16.28
N LEU A 310 28.80 -3.29 -17.11
CA LEU A 310 27.72 -2.31 -17.31
C LEU A 310 26.85 -2.15 -16.06
N ALA A 311 26.63 -3.23 -15.30
CA ALA A 311 25.97 -3.14 -14.01
C ALA A 311 26.76 -2.26 -13.03
N MET A 312 28.08 -2.45 -12.96
CA MET A 312 28.99 -1.67 -12.13
C MET A 312 29.03 -0.19 -12.52
N GLU A 313 29.05 0.11 -13.81
CA GLU A 313 28.96 1.47 -14.35
C GLU A 313 27.65 2.13 -13.90
N ASP A 314 26.51 1.48 -14.11
CA ASP A 314 25.21 2.00 -13.73
C ASP A 314 25.09 2.23 -12.20
N PHE A 315 25.58 1.30 -11.37
CA PHE A 315 25.59 1.53 -9.91
C PHE A 315 26.52 2.68 -9.51
N SER A 316 27.62 2.88 -10.23
CA SER A 316 28.55 3.99 -9.97
C SER A 316 27.95 5.33 -10.41
N GLU A 317 27.22 5.38 -11.51
CA GLU A 317 26.47 6.57 -11.94
C GLU A 317 25.32 6.91 -10.97
N ALA A 318 24.64 5.90 -10.42
CA ALA A 318 23.66 6.15 -9.36
C ALA A 318 24.31 6.82 -8.12
N LEU A 319 25.54 6.45 -7.78
CA LEU A 319 26.29 7.01 -6.65
C LEU A 319 26.99 8.33 -6.96
N SER A 320 27.30 8.62 -8.22
CA SER A 320 27.82 9.92 -8.65
C SER A 320 26.75 11.00 -8.46
N LEU A 321 25.50 10.66 -8.77
CA LEU A 321 24.32 11.53 -8.63
C LEU A 321 23.79 11.58 -7.19
N ASN A 322 23.77 10.45 -6.49
CA ASN A 322 23.37 10.39 -5.08
C ASN A 322 24.35 9.51 -4.28
N PRO A 323 25.39 10.11 -3.66
CA PRO A 323 26.40 9.38 -2.92
C PRO A 323 25.88 8.62 -1.70
N GLU A 324 24.73 9.01 -1.14
CA GLU A 324 24.13 8.41 0.06
C GLU A 324 23.00 7.43 -0.29
N ASN A 325 22.93 6.98 -1.55
CA ASN A 325 21.98 5.95 -1.94
C ASN A 325 22.41 4.57 -1.42
N ASP A 326 21.78 4.12 -0.33
CA ASP A 326 22.03 2.83 0.32
C ASP A 326 21.90 1.64 -0.65
N LYS A 327 20.88 1.63 -1.52
CA LYS A 327 20.68 0.56 -2.50
C LYS A 327 21.80 0.50 -3.53
N ALA A 328 22.25 1.63 -4.06
CA ALA A 328 23.35 1.65 -5.03
C ALA A 328 24.67 1.22 -4.39
N LEU A 329 24.95 1.64 -3.15
CA LEU A 329 26.09 1.15 -2.36
C LEU A 329 26.02 -0.36 -2.17
N TYR A 330 24.85 -0.87 -1.76
CA TYR A 330 24.65 -2.29 -1.59
C TYR A 330 24.92 -3.07 -2.89
N TYR A 331 24.26 -2.70 -3.99
CA TYR A 331 24.40 -3.44 -5.25
C TYR A 331 25.82 -3.39 -5.80
N ARG A 332 26.50 -2.24 -5.71
CA ARG A 332 27.91 -2.13 -6.10
C ARG A 332 28.84 -2.93 -5.17
N GLY A 333 28.59 -2.92 -3.87
CA GLY A 333 29.30 -3.74 -2.89
C GLY A 333 29.16 -5.24 -3.17
N VAL A 334 27.96 -5.69 -3.54
CA VAL A 334 27.74 -7.08 -3.98
C VAL A 334 28.51 -7.38 -5.27
N MET A 335 28.49 -6.48 -6.26
CA MET A 335 29.27 -6.67 -7.48
C MET A 335 30.78 -6.78 -7.19
N TYR A 336 31.32 -5.91 -6.33
CA TYR A 336 32.70 -5.99 -5.87
C TYR A 336 33.01 -7.33 -5.21
N SER A 337 32.08 -7.88 -4.41
CA SER A 337 32.24 -9.20 -3.81
C SER A 337 32.30 -10.33 -4.84
N ILE A 338 31.47 -10.26 -5.90
CA ILE A 338 31.45 -11.24 -6.99
C ILE A 338 32.76 -11.23 -7.79
N ILE A 339 33.32 -10.04 -8.06
CA ILE A 339 34.62 -9.92 -8.72
C ILE A 339 35.81 -10.03 -7.74
N GLN A 340 35.55 -10.40 -6.48
CA GLN A 340 36.53 -10.64 -5.41
C GLN A 340 37.38 -9.41 -5.02
N ASP A 341 36.91 -8.20 -5.31
CA ASP A 341 37.46 -6.95 -4.75
C ASP A 341 36.87 -6.69 -3.36
N TYR A 342 37.19 -7.59 -2.42
CA TYR A 342 36.67 -7.58 -1.06
C TYR A 342 36.89 -6.25 -0.30
N PRO A 343 38.03 -5.55 -0.42
CA PRO A 343 38.21 -4.25 0.24
C PRO A 343 37.17 -3.20 -0.19
N LYS A 344 36.89 -3.10 -1.50
CA LYS A 344 35.86 -2.17 -1.99
C LYS A 344 34.46 -2.65 -1.64
N ALA A 345 34.21 -3.96 -1.68
CA ALA A 345 32.95 -4.54 -1.22
C ALA A 345 32.64 -4.15 0.23
N LEU A 346 33.60 -4.34 1.14
CA LEU A 346 33.46 -3.96 2.55
C LEU A 346 33.22 -2.46 2.71
N ALA A 347 33.93 -1.60 1.96
CA ALA A 347 33.76 -0.16 2.05
C ALA A 347 32.32 0.27 1.70
N ASP A 348 31.78 -0.21 0.58
CA ASP A 348 30.42 0.12 0.16
C ASP A 348 29.37 -0.51 1.08
N LEU A 349 29.54 -1.77 1.50
CA LEU A 349 28.62 -2.46 2.41
C LEU A 349 28.59 -1.80 3.80
N ASN A 350 29.75 -1.42 4.35
CA ASN A 350 29.83 -0.69 5.62
C ASN A 350 29.07 0.64 5.55
N ARG A 351 29.24 1.38 4.45
CA ARG A 351 28.53 2.65 4.26
C ARG A 351 27.02 2.41 4.13
N CYS A 352 26.61 1.37 3.40
CA CYS A 352 25.20 0.99 3.30
C CYS A 352 24.58 0.68 4.68
N ILE A 353 25.25 -0.11 5.51
CA ILE A 353 24.78 -0.49 6.86
C ILE A 353 24.66 0.75 7.75
N ASN A 354 25.62 1.67 7.68
CA ASN A 354 25.57 2.91 8.46
C ASN A 354 24.39 3.81 8.05
N LEU A 355 24.04 3.85 6.76
CA LEU A 355 22.92 4.63 6.26
C LEU A 355 21.56 3.98 6.56
N ASN A 356 21.50 2.64 6.53
CA ASN A 356 20.27 1.89 6.78
C ASN A 356 20.53 0.67 7.70
N PRO A 357 20.60 0.89 9.03
CA PRO A 357 20.91 -0.16 9.99
C PRO A 357 19.83 -1.24 10.12
N SER A 358 18.62 -0.99 9.64
CA SER A 358 17.51 -1.93 9.71
C SER A 358 17.43 -2.88 8.51
N TRP A 359 18.36 -2.78 7.56
CA TRP A 359 18.40 -3.63 6.38
C TRP A 359 19.35 -4.80 6.58
N ALA A 360 18.80 -6.02 6.59
CA ALA A 360 19.57 -7.24 6.86
C ALA A 360 20.46 -7.72 5.70
N ASP A 361 20.09 -7.46 4.44
CA ASP A 361 20.83 -7.98 3.28
C ASP A 361 22.30 -7.51 3.19
N PRO A 362 22.63 -6.22 3.43
CA PRO A 362 24.02 -5.75 3.50
C PRO A 362 24.87 -6.49 4.54
N LEU A 363 24.30 -6.83 5.70
CA LEU A 363 24.99 -7.59 6.75
C LEU A 363 25.31 -9.02 6.28
N LEU A 364 24.36 -9.69 5.62
CA LEU A 364 24.60 -11.02 5.04
C LEU A 364 25.70 -10.98 3.97
N SER A 365 25.65 -10.01 3.07
CA SER A 365 26.69 -9.85 2.04
C SER A 365 28.06 -9.54 2.66
N ARG A 366 28.11 -8.74 3.72
CA ARG A 366 29.35 -8.44 4.45
C ARG A 366 29.89 -9.67 5.19
N ALA A 367 29.01 -10.46 5.80
CA ALA A 367 29.37 -11.72 6.43
C ALA A 367 30.00 -12.70 5.44
N GLN A 368 29.45 -12.81 4.22
CA GLN A 368 30.03 -13.62 3.15
C GLN A 368 31.43 -13.13 2.76
N VAL A 369 31.62 -11.81 2.63
CA VAL A 369 32.93 -11.22 2.36
C VAL A 369 33.93 -11.52 3.49
N TYR A 370 33.53 -11.38 4.75
CA TYR A 370 34.40 -11.72 5.89
C TYR A 370 34.76 -13.20 5.93
N PHE A 371 33.81 -14.09 5.63
CA PHE A 371 34.06 -15.52 5.50
C PHE A 371 35.10 -15.82 4.41
N HIS A 372 34.99 -15.18 3.24
CA HIS A 372 35.99 -15.32 2.17
C HIS A 372 37.38 -14.78 2.54
N LEU A 373 37.45 -13.80 3.45
CA LEU A 373 38.68 -13.28 4.01
C LEU A 373 39.22 -14.13 5.19
N GLY A 374 38.50 -15.16 5.62
CA GLY A 374 38.84 -16.00 6.77
C GLY A 374 38.50 -15.41 8.14
N ASP A 375 37.79 -14.27 8.20
CA ASP A 375 37.36 -13.63 9.43
C ASP A 375 35.99 -14.17 9.90
N ASN A 376 35.97 -15.45 10.25
CA ASN A 376 34.78 -16.16 10.71
C ASN A 376 34.10 -15.50 11.94
N PRO A 377 34.84 -14.93 12.93
CA PRO A 377 34.22 -14.21 14.04
C PRO A 377 33.36 -13.02 13.58
N LYS A 378 33.88 -12.16 12.68
CA LYS A 378 33.08 -11.04 12.15
C LYS A 378 31.92 -11.52 11.29
N ALA A 379 32.12 -12.56 10.49
CA ALA A 379 31.04 -13.15 9.69
C ALA A 379 29.88 -13.65 10.56
N LEU A 380 30.17 -14.32 11.68
CA LEU A 380 29.15 -14.76 12.64
C LEU A 380 28.42 -13.59 13.31
N THR A 381 29.16 -12.55 13.67
CA THR A 381 28.59 -11.36 14.32
C THR A 381 27.56 -10.69 13.41
N ASP A 382 27.93 -10.48 12.14
CA ASP A 382 27.03 -9.93 11.12
C ASP A 382 25.82 -10.85 10.86
N CYS A 383 26.00 -12.16 10.93
CA CYS A 383 24.89 -13.09 10.81
C CYS A 383 23.92 -12.99 12.00
N GLU A 384 24.43 -12.86 13.22
CA GLU A 384 23.58 -12.73 14.41
C GLU A 384 22.80 -11.41 14.41
N GLU A 385 23.44 -10.32 13.99
CA GLU A 385 22.78 -9.03 13.81
C GLU A 385 21.68 -9.11 12.75
N ALA A 386 21.97 -9.71 11.59
CA ALA A 386 20.98 -9.88 10.53
C ALA A 386 19.78 -10.77 10.95
N LEU A 387 20.00 -11.83 11.74
CA LEU A 387 18.90 -12.64 12.31
C LEU A 387 18.06 -11.86 13.32
N SER A 388 18.66 -10.90 14.03
CA SER A 388 17.91 -10.07 14.97
C SER A 388 16.94 -9.13 14.25
N LEU A 389 17.30 -8.69 13.04
CA LEU A 389 16.47 -7.86 12.17
C LEU A 389 15.42 -8.71 11.43
N GLU A 390 15.81 -9.86 10.89
CA GLU A 390 14.93 -10.76 10.13
C GLU A 390 15.06 -12.22 10.63
N PRO A 391 14.31 -12.61 11.68
CA PRO A 391 14.43 -13.94 12.31
C PRO A 391 14.01 -15.12 11.44
N GLY A 392 13.29 -14.86 10.34
CA GLY A 392 12.69 -15.86 9.46
C GLY A 392 13.57 -16.28 8.28
N LEU A 393 14.79 -15.75 8.15
CA LEU A 393 15.65 -16.06 7.01
C LEU A 393 16.36 -17.41 7.23
N GLU A 394 15.74 -18.53 6.81
CA GLU A 394 16.31 -19.90 6.90
C GLU A 394 17.75 -19.98 6.37
N GLN A 395 18.01 -19.18 5.34
CA GLN A 395 19.29 -19.03 4.67
C GLN A 395 20.39 -18.54 5.61
N LEU A 396 20.06 -17.54 6.42
CA LEU A 396 21.01 -16.91 7.33
C LEU A 396 21.30 -17.82 8.52
N ILE A 397 20.29 -18.59 8.95
CA ILE A 397 20.46 -19.69 9.89
C ILE A 397 21.41 -20.75 9.32
N SER A 398 21.21 -21.17 8.06
CA SER A 398 22.06 -22.18 7.42
C SER A 398 23.51 -21.73 7.27
N PHE A 399 23.74 -20.47 6.85
CA PHE A 399 25.09 -19.92 6.67
C PHE A 399 25.82 -19.76 8.00
N ARG A 400 25.13 -19.24 9.04
CA ARG A 400 25.69 -19.15 10.39
C ARG A 400 26.09 -20.53 10.94
N ASN A 401 25.23 -21.53 10.77
CA ASN A 401 25.52 -22.89 11.26
C ASN A 401 26.72 -23.50 10.51
N PHE A 402 26.86 -23.23 9.21
CA PHE A 402 28.01 -23.64 8.42
C PHE A 402 29.31 -23.01 8.94
N ILE A 403 29.34 -21.69 9.16
CA ILE A 403 30.53 -21.01 9.71
C ILE A 403 30.91 -21.60 11.08
N ARG A 404 29.92 -21.87 11.96
CA ARG A 404 30.18 -22.50 13.26
C ARG A 404 30.81 -23.88 13.12
N SER A 405 30.33 -24.70 12.18
CA SER A 405 30.92 -26.03 11.94
C SER A 405 32.37 -25.98 11.43
N GLU A 406 32.74 -24.95 10.66
CA GLU A 406 34.14 -24.75 10.24
C GLU A 406 35.06 -24.23 11.36
N MET A 407 34.50 -23.56 12.38
CA MET A 407 35.27 -23.10 13.54
C MET A 407 35.50 -24.19 14.61
N GLU A 408 34.68 -25.25 14.59
CA GLU A 408 34.77 -26.39 15.51
C GLU A 408 35.70 -27.52 15.01
N LEU A 409 36.20 -27.42 13.78
CA LEU A 409 37.21 -28.30 13.15
C LEU A 409 38.60 -27.66 13.24
#